data_AF-A0A6A9UYK9-F1
#
_entry.id   AF-A0A6A9UYK9-F1
#
_cell.length_a   1.000
_cell.length_b   1.000
_cell.length_c   1.000
_cell.angle_alpha   90.00
_cell.angle_beta   90.00
_cell.angle_gamma   90.00
#
_symmetry.space_group_name_H-M   'P 1'
#
loop_
_entity.id
_entity.type
_entity.pdbx_description
1 polymer ?
#
loop_
_entity_poly.entity_id
_entity_poly.type
_entity_poly.pdbx_seq_one_letter_code
_entity_poly.pdbx_strand_id
1 'polypeptide(L)'
;MGARHAGVSRDRRRAGRLSLRVAAVAVAGGLALAGCGRAPSTAAQVGGTTIGNDQVDTTVAGAAQALGARTDEINERAVLASLIQGAVVDEMVEQAETSGRTDLTIAPADREAVLQSQPQLQALQEVPEAAPLAESLVDFTILQQRMGSEAFQQAFLAVPVEVNPRWGSWQPGSQEGLIGTGSLSVESYTA
;
A
#
# COMPACT_ATOMS: atom_id res chain seq x y z
N MET A 1 46.30 -9.25 46.47
CA MET A 1 47.75 -9.53 46.57
C MET A 1 47.92 -11.04 46.52
N GLY A 2 48.76 -11.68 45.72
CA GLY A 2 49.77 -11.27 44.77
C GLY A 2 50.11 -12.54 43.96
N ALA A 3 50.44 -12.35 42.70
CA ALA A 3 50.54 -13.43 41.72
C ALA A 3 51.91 -14.14 41.76
N ARG A 4 51.95 -15.33 41.12
CA ARG A 4 52.96 -15.82 40.15
C ARG A 4 53.88 -17.01 40.51
N HIS A 5 53.97 -17.89 39.48
CA HIS A 5 55.10 -18.73 39.00
C HIS A 5 55.40 -20.04 39.77
N ALA A 6 55.76 -21.18 39.16
CA ALA A 6 55.92 -21.63 37.77
C ALA A 6 56.29 -23.13 37.73
N GLY A 7 56.23 -23.77 36.54
CA GLY A 7 57.03 -24.97 36.17
C GLY A 7 56.22 -26.27 36.03
N VAL A 8 55.75 -26.71 34.86
CA VAL A 8 56.41 -27.24 33.63
C VAL A 8 56.91 -28.70 33.73
N SER A 9 56.47 -29.48 32.73
CA SER A 9 57.01 -30.72 32.12
C SER A 9 56.26 -32.00 32.51
N ARG A 10 55.87 -32.95 31.63
CA ARG A 10 56.31 -33.38 30.29
C ARG A 10 55.12 -34.02 29.53
N ASP A 11 54.92 -33.66 28.27
CA ASP A 11 55.23 -34.47 27.07
C ASP A 11 54.49 -35.81 26.96
N ARG A 12 53.47 -35.88 26.10
CA ARG A 12 53.18 -37.07 25.28
C ARG A 12 52.59 -36.67 23.93
N ARG A 13 53.49 -36.67 22.95
CA ARG A 13 53.24 -36.87 21.51
C ARG A 13 52.03 -37.77 21.24
N ARG A 14 51.13 -37.33 20.37
CA ARG A 14 50.51 -38.18 19.33
C ARG A 14 49.96 -37.29 18.22
N ALA A 15 50.65 -37.36 17.09
CA ALA A 15 50.15 -36.95 15.79
C ALA A 15 48.81 -37.65 15.51
N GLY A 16 47.85 -36.94 14.91
CA GLY A 16 46.60 -37.58 14.56
C GLY A 16 45.54 -36.62 14.03
N ARG A 17 45.70 -36.24 12.76
CA ARG A 17 44.63 -35.91 11.81
C ARG A 17 43.95 -34.55 12.01
N LEU A 18 44.37 -33.62 11.15
CA LEU A 18 43.52 -32.58 10.58
C LEU A 18 42.10 -33.13 10.39
N SER A 19 41.13 -32.51 11.05
CA SER A 19 39.73 -32.59 10.66
C SER A 19 39.20 -31.18 10.69
N LEU A 20 39.57 -30.45 9.64
CA LEU A 20 39.01 -29.16 9.26
C LEU A 20 37.53 -29.41 8.93
N ARG A 21 36.64 -29.34 9.93
CA ARG A 21 35.21 -29.28 9.69
C ARG A 21 34.82 -27.81 9.63
N VAL A 22 34.95 -27.27 8.42
CA VAL A 22 34.33 -26.00 8.01
C VAL A 22 32.84 -26.12 8.29
N ALA A 23 32.36 -25.44 9.32
CA ALA A 23 30.95 -25.20 9.51
C ALA A 23 30.51 -24.19 8.45
N ALA A 24 29.99 -24.69 7.33
CA ALA A 24 29.34 -23.86 6.33
C ALA A 24 28.09 -23.26 6.97
N VAL A 25 28.17 -21.97 7.30
CA VAL A 25 27.01 -21.12 7.59
C VAL A 25 26.21 -21.06 6.29
N ALA A 26 25.15 -21.85 6.21
CA ALA A 26 24.16 -21.72 5.16
C ALA A 26 23.40 -20.40 5.40
N VAL A 27 23.92 -19.31 4.84
CA VAL A 27 23.14 -18.11 4.59
C VAL A 27 22.13 -18.51 3.53
N ALA A 28 20.93 -18.91 3.96
CA ALA A 28 19.77 -19.01 3.09
C ALA A 28 19.38 -17.56 2.71
N GLY A 29 20.15 -16.99 1.79
CA GLY A 29 19.80 -15.77 1.09
C GLY A 29 18.60 -16.08 0.19
N GLY A 30 17.41 -15.87 0.73
CA GLY A 30 16.21 -15.69 -0.08
C GLY A 30 16.32 -14.38 -0.85
N LEU A 31 17.12 -14.37 -1.92
CA LEU A 31 16.97 -13.40 -2.98
C LEU A 31 15.63 -13.73 -3.64
N ALA A 32 14.56 -13.14 -3.11
CA ALA A 32 13.30 -13.04 -3.83
C ALA A 32 13.63 -12.39 -5.17
N LEU A 33 13.43 -13.16 -6.23
CA LEU A 33 13.47 -12.67 -7.59
C LEU A 33 12.51 -11.48 -7.66
N ALA A 34 13.03 -10.27 -7.78
CA ALA A 34 12.31 -9.14 -8.36
C ALA A 34 12.09 -9.46 -9.85
N GLY A 35 11.27 -10.49 -10.09
CA GLY A 35 10.87 -10.97 -11.39
C GLY A 35 9.70 -10.13 -11.87
N CYS A 36 9.93 -9.41 -12.95
CA CYS A 36 9.00 -8.55 -13.66
C CYS A 36 7.64 -9.24 -13.91
N GLY A 37 6.58 -8.73 -13.28
CA GLY A 37 5.20 -9.14 -13.52
C GLY A 37 4.39 -9.10 -12.23
N ARG A 38 3.69 -7.99 -11.99
CA ARG A 38 2.74 -7.87 -10.87
C ARG A 38 1.66 -8.94 -11.00
N ALA A 39 1.23 -9.54 -9.89
CA ALA A 39 0.19 -10.57 -9.93
C ALA A 39 -1.06 -10.01 -10.63
N PRO A 40 -1.69 -10.76 -11.55
CA PRO A 40 -2.86 -10.28 -12.29
C PRO A 40 -4.06 -9.92 -11.38
N SER A 41 -4.05 -10.37 -10.13
CA SER A 41 -5.03 -10.04 -9.09
C SER A 41 -4.81 -8.67 -8.42
N THR A 42 -3.69 -7.99 -8.65
CA THR A 42 -3.44 -6.65 -8.09
C THR A 42 -4.03 -5.57 -8.99
N ALA A 43 -4.79 -4.65 -8.39
CA ALA A 43 -5.33 -3.47 -9.05
C ALA A 43 -4.34 -2.30 -9.03
N ALA A 44 -3.75 -2.02 -7.86
CA ALA A 44 -2.76 -0.96 -7.68
C ALA A 44 -1.82 -1.26 -6.50
N GLN A 45 -0.68 -0.59 -6.50
CA GLN A 45 0.27 -0.52 -5.39
C GLN A 45 0.50 0.96 -5.07
N VAL A 46 0.40 1.31 -3.79
CA VAL A 46 0.62 2.67 -3.28
C VAL A 46 1.59 2.55 -2.12
N GLY A 47 2.84 2.98 -2.30
CA GLY A 47 3.88 2.73 -1.29
C GLY A 47 3.90 1.26 -0.85
N GLY A 48 3.71 1.01 0.45
CA GLY A 48 3.60 -0.32 1.05
C GLY A 48 2.26 -1.05 0.82
N THR A 49 1.20 -0.35 0.42
CA THR A 49 -0.18 -0.86 0.36
C THR A 49 -0.55 -1.44 -1.00
N THR A 50 -1.02 -2.68 -1.00
CA THR A 50 -1.53 -3.36 -2.20
C THR A 50 -3.06 -3.32 -2.22
N ILE A 51 -3.65 -2.84 -3.33
CA ILE A 51 -5.09 -2.89 -3.58
C ILE A 51 -5.37 -4.04 -4.55
N GLY A 52 -6.22 -4.97 -4.13
CA GLY A 52 -6.63 -6.14 -4.92
C GLY A 52 -7.80 -5.85 -5.86
N ASN A 53 -7.91 -6.61 -6.95
CA ASN A 53 -9.08 -6.53 -7.83
C ASN A 53 -10.35 -7.03 -7.14
N ASP A 54 -10.23 -8.06 -6.29
CA ASP A 54 -11.31 -8.59 -5.46
C ASP A 54 -11.83 -7.56 -4.45
N GLN A 55 -10.93 -6.74 -3.89
CA GLN A 55 -11.30 -5.62 -3.05
C GLN A 55 -12.11 -4.59 -3.85
N VAL A 56 -11.65 -4.21 -5.05
CA VAL A 56 -12.41 -3.29 -5.93
C VAL A 56 -13.80 -3.84 -6.22
N ASP A 57 -13.89 -5.10 -6.67
CA ASP A 57 -15.16 -5.74 -7.02
C ASP A 57 -16.13 -5.79 -5.84
N THR A 58 -15.61 -6.15 -4.65
CA THR A 58 -16.39 -6.21 -3.40
C THR A 58 -16.88 -4.82 -2.99
N THR A 59 -16.02 -3.81 -3.08
CA THR A 59 -16.38 -2.42 -2.76
C THR A 59 -17.37 -1.83 -3.75
N VAL A 60 -17.28 -2.16 -5.04
CA VAL A 60 -18.28 -1.78 -6.05
C VAL A 60 -19.65 -2.38 -5.70
N ALA A 61 -19.70 -3.67 -5.34
CA ALA A 61 -20.94 -4.33 -4.94
C ALA A 61 -21.52 -3.72 -3.65
N GLY A 62 -20.69 -3.47 -2.65
CA GLY A 62 -21.09 -2.80 -1.40
C GLY A 62 -21.60 -1.38 -1.65
N ALA A 63 -20.92 -0.61 -2.50
CA ALA A 63 -21.33 0.75 -2.84
C ALA A 63 -22.69 0.76 -3.57
N ALA A 64 -22.92 -0.18 -4.48
CA ALA A 64 -24.21 -0.35 -5.13
C ALA A 64 -25.33 -0.62 -4.10
N GLN A 65 -25.10 -1.53 -3.15
CA GLN A 65 -26.04 -1.82 -2.07
C GLN A 65 -26.32 -0.58 -1.22
N ALA A 66 -25.28 0.09 -0.73
CA ALA A 66 -25.38 1.27 0.12
C ALA A 66 -26.17 2.41 -0.53
N LEU A 67 -25.98 2.59 -1.84
CA LEU A 67 -26.59 3.68 -2.61
C LEU A 67 -27.93 3.30 -3.24
N GLY A 68 -28.39 2.05 -3.07
CA GLY A 68 -29.62 1.55 -3.70
C GLY A 68 -29.55 1.51 -5.23
N ALA A 69 -28.35 1.33 -5.78
CA ALA A 69 -28.05 1.27 -7.20
C ALA A 69 -27.79 -0.16 -7.66
N ARG A 70 -27.76 -0.36 -8.99
CA ARG A 70 -27.27 -1.62 -9.58
C ARG A 70 -25.75 -1.59 -9.67
N THR A 71 -25.11 -2.74 -9.59
CA THR A 71 -23.64 -2.84 -9.64
C THR A 71 -23.05 -2.27 -10.94
N ASP A 72 -23.75 -2.41 -12.08
CA ASP A 72 -23.34 -1.86 -13.38
C ASP A 72 -23.50 -0.32 -13.48
N GLU A 73 -24.12 0.32 -12.48
CA GLU A 73 -24.25 1.77 -12.39
C GLU A 73 -23.10 2.41 -11.57
N ILE A 74 -22.32 1.59 -10.86
CA ILE A 74 -21.16 2.05 -10.09
C ILE A 74 -19.93 2.05 -10.99
N ASN A 75 -19.25 3.19 -11.06
CA ASN A 75 -18.00 3.32 -11.82
C ASN A 75 -16.84 2.67 -11.04
N GLU A 76 -16.48 1.44 -11.41
CA GLU A 76 -15.38 0.67 -10.82
C GLU A 76 -14.03 1.40 -10.86
N ARG A 77 -13.76 2.20 -11.90
CA ARG A 77 -12.50 2.96 -12.02
C ARG A 77 -12.46 4.10 -11.03
N ALA A 78 -13.60 4.76 -10.80
CA ALA A 78 -13.72 5.79 -9.78
C ALA A 78 -13.58 5.19 -8.37
N VAL A 79 -14.13 3.99 -8.13
CA VAL A 79 -13.92 3.27 -6.86
C VAL A 79 -12.44 2.97 -6.64
N LEU A 80 -11.76 2.37 -7.63
CA LEU A 80 -10.32 2.11 -7.55
C LEU A 80 -9.53 3.41 -7.33
N ALA A 81 -9.84 4.48 -8.06
CA ALA A 81 -9.17 5.76 -7.89
C ALA A 81 -9.32 6.32 -6.46
N SER A 82 -10.52 6.25 -5.88
CA SER A 82 -10.77 6.66 -4.50
C SER A 82 -10.03 5.79 -3.48
N LEU A 83 -9.96 4.47 -3.69
CA LEU A 83 -9.16 3.57 -2.84
C LEU A 83 -7.66 3.89 -2.92
N ILE A 84 -7.16 4.22 -4.12
CA ILE A 84 -5.78 4.70 -4.31
C ILE A 84 -5.58 6.02 -3.54
N GLN A 85 -6.52 6.97 -3.62
CA GLN A 85 -6.45 8.24 -2.89
C GLN A 85 -6.36 8.00 -1.38
N GLY A 86 -7.18 7.10 -0.83
CA GLY A 86 -7.12 6.70 0.58
C GLY A 86 -5.76 6.11 0.96
N ALA A 87 -5.26 5.15 0.17
CA ALA A 87 -3.95 4.55 0.42
C ALA A 87 -2.79 5.56 0.32
N VAL A 88 -2.90 6.58 -0.55
CA VAL A 88 -1.92 7.68 -0.62
C VAL A 88 -1.96 8.52 0.65
N VAL A 89 -3.16 8.80 1.15
CA VAL A 89 -3.36 9.54 2.41
C VAL A 89 -2.79 8.77 3.59
N ASP A 90 -3.03 7.45 3.67
CA ASP A 90 -2.46 6.60 4.73
C ASP A 90 -0.93 6.64 4.72
N GLU A 91 -0.31 6.51 3.54
CA GLU A 91 1.14 6.60 3.38
C GLU A 91 1.67 8.00 3.79
N MET A 92 0.94 9.08 3.47
CA MET A 92 1.30 10.43 3.92
C MET A 92 1.27 10.56 5.45
N VAL A 93 0.28 9.96 6.12
CA VAL A 93 0.20 9.93 7.59
C VAL A 93 1.37 9.11 8.16
N GLU A 94 1.61 7.91 7.65
CA GLU A 94 2.69 7.02 8.10
C GLU A 94 4.08 7.67 7.96
N GLN A 95 4.33 8.35 6.84
CA GLN A 95 5.58 9.09 6.61
C GLN A 95 5.75 10.26 7.59
N ALA A 96 4.67 10.95 7.92
CA ALA A 96 4.69 12.02 8.92
C ALA A 96 5.01 11.46 10.31
N GLU A 97 4.34 10.38 10.71
CA GLU A 97 4.55 9.72 12.00
C GLU A 97 5.98 9.18 12.14
N THR A 98 6.50 8.55 11.09
CA THR A 98 7.91 8.09 11.05
C THR A 98 8.91 9.25 11.18
N SER A 99 8.53 10.44 10.73
CA SER A 99 9.32 11.68 10.85
C SER A 99 9.09 12.41 12.18
N GLY A 100 8.30 11.85 13.11
CA GLY A 100 7.98 12.44 14.41
C GLY A 100 6.92 13.53 14.35
N ARG A 101 6.18 13.65 13.25
CA ARG A 101 5.06 14.59 13.09
C ARG A 101 3.74 13.90 13.41
N THR A 102 2.93 14.54 14.26
CA THR A 102 1.60 14.05 14.66
C THR A 102 0.48 14.99 14.20
N ASP A 103 0.80 16.03 13.43
CA ASP A 103 -0.18 17.02 12.98
C ASP A 103 -1.08 16.49 11.85
N LEU A 104 -0.71 15.37 11.21
CA LEU A 104 -1.50 14.69 10.19
C LEU A 104 -2.32 13.51 10.73
N THR A 105 -2.17 13.12 12.01
CA THR A 105 -2.91 12.00 12.60
C THR A 105 -4.41 12.26 12.56
N ILE A 106 -5.18 11.32 12.01
CA ILE A 106 -6.64 11.42 11.87
C ILE A 106 -7.32 10.74 13.06
N ALA A 107 -8.02 11.51 13.90
CA ALA A 107 -8.74 10.96 15.03
C ALA A 107 -10.16 10.49 14.63
N PRO A 108 -10.76 9.53 15.35
CA PRO A 108 -12.13 9.09 15.08
C PRO A 108 -13.16 10.23 15.08
N ALA A 109 -12.98 11.24 15.92
CA ALA A 109 -13.86 12.40 15.98
C ALA A 109 -13.80 13.28 14.72
N ASP A 110 -12.66 13.33 14.03
CA ASP A 110 -12.52 14.05 12.76
C ASP A 110 -13.32 13.35 11.66
N ARG A 111 -13.25 12.02 11.62
CA ARG A 111 -14.00 11.19 10.67
C ARG A 111 -15.50 11.35 10.87
N GLU A 112 -15.95 11.28 12.12
CA GLU A 112 -17.35 11.48 12.49
C GLU A 112 -17.88 12.85 12.04
N ALA A 113 -17.10 13.93 12.22
CA ALA A 113 -17.50 15.26 11.80
C ALA A 113 -17.72 15.36 10.27
N VAL A 114 -16.88 14.69 9.48
CA VAL A 114 -17.04 14.63 8.02
C VAL A 114 -18.26 13.80 7.64
N LEU A 115 -18.43 12.61 8.23
CA LEU A 115 -19.57 11.72 7.97
C LEU A 115 -20.92 12.40 8.25
N GLN A 116 -21.03 13.15 9.35
CA GLN A 116 -22.23 13.91 9.69
C GLN A 116 -22.62 14.97 8.66
N SER A 117 -21.64 15.49 7.91
CA SER A 117 -21.86 16.47 6.84
C SER A 117 -22.12 15.85 5.46
N GLN A 118 -21.91 14.53 5.32
CA GLN A 118 -21.95 13.83 4.03
C GLN A 118 -22.77 12.53 4.14
N PRO A 119 -24.10 12.60 4.02
CA PRO A 119 -24.99 11.44 4.17
C PRO A 119 -24.66 10.26 3.24
N GLN A 120 -24.11 10.53 2.04
CA GLN A 120 -23.70 9.49 1.11
C GLN A 120 -22.51 8.68 1.64
N LEU A 121 -21.54 9.34 2.29
CA LEU A 121 -20.41 8.64 2.92
C LEU A 121 -20.88 7.84 4.15
N GLN A 122 -21.86 8.37 4.89
CA GLN A 122 -22.48 7.63 5.99
C GLN A 122 -23.16 6.34 5.49
N ALA A 123 -23.93 6.42 4.41
CA ALA A 123 -24.57 5.24 3.82
C ALA A 123 -23.54 4.18 3.37
N LEU A 124 -22.42 4.61 2.79
CA LEU A 124 -21.31 3.72 2.43
C LEU A 124 -20.65 3.10 3.68
N GLN A 125 -20.46 3.85 4.76
CA GLN A 125 -19.86 3.36 6.01
C GLN A 125 -20.72 2.29 6.70
N GLU A 126 -22.04 2.33 6.52
CA GLU A 126 -22.98 1.35 7.12
C GLU A 126 -22.92 -0.03 6.44
N VAL A 127 -22.35 -0.13 5.24
CA VAL A 127 -22.16 -1.39 4.51
C VAL A 127 -20.68 -1.81 4.63
N PRO A 128 -20.34 -2.94 5.30
CA PRO A 128 -18.95 -3.33 5.55
C PRO A 128 -18.06 -3.37 4.31
N GLU A 129 -18.61 -3.82 3.17
CA GLU A 129 -17.89 -3.92 1.90
C GLU A 129 -17.59 -2.55 1.27
N ALA A 130 -18.39 -1.53 1.59
CA ALA A 130 -18.23 -0.15 1.11
C ALA A 130 -17.51 0.77 2.11
N ALA A 131 -17.38 0.37 3.37
CA ALA A 131 -16.70 1.15 4.41
C ALA A 131 -15.28 1.61 4.01
N PRO A 132 -14.42 0.79 3.37
CA PRO A 132 -13.10 1.25 2.94
C PRO A 132 -13.14 2.44 1.95
N LEU A 133 -14.19 2.51 1.12
CA LEU A 133 -14.39 3.64 0.19
C LEU A 133 -14.80 4.90 0.94
N ALA A 134 -15.71 4.79 1.91
CA ALA A 134 -16.10 5.91 2.76
C ALA A 134 -14.90 6.43 3.55
N GLU A 135 -14.15 5.55 4.19
CA GLU A 135 -12.93 5.88 4.96
C GLU A 135 -11.90 6.60 4.08
N SER A 136 -11.62 6.08 2.89
CA SER A 136 -10.70 6.70 1.93
C SER A 136 -11.09 8.14 1.58
N LEU A 137 -12.39 8.37 1.32
CA LEU A 137 -12.92 9.69 0.94
C LEU A 137 -12.96 10.66 2.12
N VAL A 138 -13.27 10.16 3.33
CA VAL A 138 -13.26 10.93 4.56
C VAL A 138 -11.83 11.39 4.88
N ASP A 139 -10.88 10.47 4.89
CA ASP A 139 -9.50 10.74 5.28
C ASP A 139 -8.82 11.68 4.26
N PHE A 140 -9.10 11.50 2.97
CA PHE A 140 -8.71 12.45 1.93
C PHE A 140 -9.24 13.86 2.19
N THR A 141 -10.53 13.97 2.53
CA THR A 141 -11.16 15.27 2.84
C THR A 141 -10.48 15.93 4.04
N ILE A 142 -10.22 15.16 5.11
CA ILE A 142 -9.61 15.68 6.34
C ILE A 142 -8.20 16.21 6.07
N LEU A 143 -7.34 15.43 5.40
CA LEU A 143 -5.97 15.84 5.15
C LEU A 143 -5.89 17.02 4.19
N GLN A 144 -6.72 17.03 3.15
CA GLN A 144 -6.76 18.17 2.22
C GLN A 144 -7.14 19.46 2.95
N GLN A 145 -8.14 19.42 3.85
CA GLN A 145 -8.54 20.57 4.65
C GLN A 145 -7.45 21.03 5.61
N ARG A 146 -6.73 20.10 6.25
CA ARG A 146 -5.67 20.43 7.22
C ARG A 146 -4.42 21.01 6.57
N MET A 147 -3.96 20.39 5.49
CA MET A 147 -2.73 20.80 4.81
C MET A 147 -2.95 22.03 3.92
N GLY A 148 -4.18 22.23 3.45
CA GLY A 148 -4.49 23.17 2.38
C GLY A 148 -4.10 22.61 1.01
N SER A 149 -4.75 23.11 -0.05
CA SER A 149 -4.73 22.50 -1.38
C SER A 149 -3.32 22.34 -1.98
N GLU A 150 -2.45 23.35 -1.84
CA GLU A 150 -1.11 23.33 -2.45
C GLU A 150 -0.18 22.32 -1.76
N ALA A 151 -0.08 22.39 -0.42
CA ALA A 151 0.76 21.48 0.34
C ALA A 151 0.25 20.04 0.26
N PHE A 152 -1.08 19.85 0.27
CA PHE A 152 -1.69 18.55 0.04
C PHE A 152 -1.31 17.99 -1.32
N GLN A 153 -1.50 18.74 -2.41
CA GLN A 153 -1.17 18.25 -3.76
C GLN A 153 0.31 17.90 -3.92
N GLN A 154 1.22 18.72 -3.37
CA GLN A 154 2.66 18.42 -3.43
C GLN A 154 3.00 17.10 -2.71
N ALA A 155 2.46 16.89 -1.51
CA ALA A 155 2.68 15.66 -0.75
C ALA A 155 1.99 14.45 -1.40
N PHE A 156 0.76 14.62 -1.85
CA PHE A 156 -0.05 13.58 -2.49
C PHE A 156 0.61 13.06 -3.79
N LEU A 157 1.18 13.96 -4.60
CA LEU A 157 1.89 13.59 -5.83
C LEU A 157 3.29 13.01 -5.59
N ALA A 158 3.85 13.19 -4.39
CA ALA A 158 5.14 12.63 -4.03
C ALA A 158 5.05 11.14 -3.66
N VAL A 159 3.86 10.64 -3.32
CA VAL A 159 3.65 9.22 -3.02
C VAL A 159 3.66 8.40 -4.32
N PRO A 160 4.52 7.37 -4.42
CA PRO A 160 4.58 6.52 -5.60
C PRO A 160 3.32 5.63 -5.71
N VAL A 161 2.67 5.71 -6.86
CA VAL A 161 1.50 4.89 -7.22
C VAL A 161 1.78 4.13 -8.50
N GLU A 162 1.58 2.83 -8.47
CA GLU A 162 1.64 1.98 -9.65
C GLU A 162 0.31 1.25 -9.84
N VAL A 163 -0.33 1.48 -10.99
CA VAL A 163 -1.63 0.90 -11.33
C VAL A 163 -1.44 -0.25 -12.33
N ASN A 164 -2.22 -1.31 -12.19
CA ASN A 164 -2.24 -2.39 -13.17
C ASN A 164 -2.72 -1.82 -14.53
N PRO A 165 -1.98 -2.03 -15.64
CA PRO A 165 -2.29 -1.41 -16.92
C PRO A 165 -3.73 -1.61 -17.42
N ARG A 166 -4.42 -2.69 -17.02
CA ARG A 166 -5.83 -2.93 -17.38
C ARG A 166 -6.74 -1.76 -16.97
N TRP A 167 -6.43 -1.12 -15.84
CA TRP A 167 -7.18 0.01 -15.28
C TRP A 167 -6.77 1.37 -15.87
N GLY A 168 -5.69 1.39 -16.66
CA GLY A 168 -5.07 2.59 -17.20
C GLY A 168 -3.88 3.07 -16.38
N SER A 169 -3.67 4.39 -16.42
CA SER A 169 -2.57 5.09 -15.74
C SER A 169 -3.11 6.02 -14.67
N TRP A 170 -2.41 6.08 -13.53
CA TRP A 170 -2.69 7.02 -12.45
C TRP A 170 -2.52 8.47 -12.91
N GLN A 171 -3.61 9.24 -12.85
CA GLN A 171 -3.61 10.69 -13.07
C GLN A 171 -4.64 11.34 -12.15
N PRO A 172 -4.26 11.67 -10.90
CA PRO A 172 -5.20 12.16 -9.89
C PRO A 172 -5.86 13.50 -10.23
N GLY A 173 -5.32 14.25 -11.21
CA GLY A 173 -5.93 15.48 -11.73
C GLY A 173 -6.95 15.26 -12.85
N SER A 174 -7.17 14.03 -13.30
CA SER A 174 -8.22 13.71 -14.29
C SER A 174 -9.58 13.59 -13.60
N GLN A 175 -10.67 13.63 -14.38
CA GLN A 175 -12.03 13.50 -13.85
C GLN A 175 -12.26 12.17 -13.09
N GLU A 176 -11.58 11.10 -13.49
CA GLU A 176 -11.75 9.75 -12.91
C GLU A 176 -10.55 9.33 -12.04
N GLY A 177 -9.52 10.17 -11.89
CA GLY A 177 -8.24 9.81 -11.25
C GLY A 177 -7.37 8.82 -12.05
N LEU A 178 -7.93 8.18 -13.08
CA LEU A 178 -7.25 7.27 -13.99
C LEU A 178 -7.47 7.72 -15.44
N ILE A 179 -6.50 7.50 -16.32
CA ILE A 179 -6.66 7.74 -17.77
C ILE A 179 -6.20 6.55 -18.60
N GLY A 180 -6.79 6.41 -19.79
CA GLY A 180 -6.54 5.27 -20.67
C GLY A 180 -7.13 3.97 -20.13
N THR A 181 -7.25 2.98 -20.99
CA THR A 181 -7.59 1.61 -20.61
C THR A 181 -6.57 0.67 -21.24
N GLY A 182 -6.18 -0.37 -20.50
CA GLY A 182 -5.28 -1.40 -21.00
C GLY A 182 -6.01 -2.34 -21.95
N SER A 183 -6.27 -1.90 -23.18
CA SER A 183 -6.55 -2.80 -24.30
C SER A 183 -5.53 -2.54 -25.39
N LEU A 184 -4.45 -3.33 -25.39
CA LEU A 184 -3.69 -3.60 -26.61
C LEU A 184 -4.51 -4.53 -27.50
N SER A 185 -5.61 -4.01 -28.03
CA SER A 185 -6.18 -4.50 -29.28
C SER A 185 -5.86 -3.46 -30.34
N VAL A 186 -4.58 -3.30 -30.64
CA VAL A 186 -4.25 -3.07 -32.04
C VAL A 186 -4.50 -4.41 -32.71
N GLU A 187 -5.67 -4.55 -33.35
CA GLU A 187 -5.68 -5.38 -34.55
C GLU A 187 -4.55 -4.85 -35.41
N SER A 188 -3.46 -5.60 -35.47
CA SER A 188 -2.50 -5.47 -36.56
C SER A 188 -3.26 -5.85 -37.83
N TYR A 189 -4.03 -4.91 -38.39
CA TYR A 189 -4.39 -4.95 -39.79
C TYR A 189 -3.14 -4.50 -40.56
N THR A 190 -2.20 -5.43 -40.67
CA THR A 190 -1.14 -5.37 -41.68
C THR A 190 -1.68 -5.98 -42.97
N ALA A 191 -1.53 -5.20 -44.04
CA ALA A 191 -1.74 -5.45 -45.46
C ALA A 191 -3.15 -5.15 -46.00
#